data_AF-A0A918V6L1-F1
#
_entry.id   AF-A0A918V6L1-F1
#
_cell.length_a   1.000
_cell.length_b   1.000
_cell.length_c   1.000
_cell.angle_alpha   90.00
_cell.angle_beta   90.00
_cell.angle_gamma   90.00
#
_symmetry.space_group_name_H-M   'P 1'
#
loop_
_entity.id
_entity.type
_entity.pdbx_description
1 polymer ?
#
loop_
_entity_poly.entity_id
_entity_poly.type
_entity_poly.pdbx_seq_one_letter_code
_entity_poly.pdbx_strand_id
1 'polypeptide(L)' 'MGCNCGKNKTQYEVVENGRRVFGPTPYKTTAESVAARGAGREVREVTKGAS' A
#
# COMPACT_ATOMS: atom_id res chain seq x y z
N MET A 1 14.86 -24.72 -0.28
CA MET A 1 13.44 -24.30 -0.23
C MET A 1 13.33 -22.97 -0.98
N GLY A 2 12.91 -22.99 -2.24
CA GLY A 2 12.89 -21.79 -3.08
C GLY A 2 11.79 -20.82 -2.63
N CYS A 3 12.18 -19.71 -2.01
CA CYS A 3 11.28 -18.59 -1.75
C CYS A 3 10.93 -18.00 -3.13
N ASN A 4 9.81 -18.42 -3.72
CA ASN A 4 9.21 -17.78 -4.89
C ASN A 4 8.62 -16.42 -4.47
N CYS A 5 9.49 -15.56 -3.95
CA CYS A 5 9.18 -14.32 -3.23
C CYS A 5 9.34 -13.10 -4.15
N GLY A 6 9.40 -13.33 -5.47
CA GLY A 6 9.74 -12.37 -6.51
C GLY A 6 8.79 -12.35 -7.71
N LYS A 7 7.47 -12.32 -7.48
CA LYS A 7 6.56 -11.76 -8.49
C LYS A 7 5.93 -10.51 -7.91
N ASN A 8 6.62 -9.38 -8.08
CA ASN A 8 6.11 -8.00 -8.06
C ASN A 8 4.72 -7.87 -7.40
N LYS A 9 4.65 -8.12 -6.09
CA LYS A 9 3.39 -7.89 -5.38
C LYS A 9 3.29 -6.39 -5.24
N THR A 10 2.50 -5.77 -6.11
CA THR A 10 2.01 -4.41 -5.91
C THR A 10 1.36 -4.39 -4.53
N GLN A 11 1.87 -3.53 -3.68
CA GLN A 11 1.27 -3.22 -2.40
C GLN A 11 0.68 -1.83 -2.50
N TYR A 12 -0.27 -1.55 -1.64
CA TYR A 12 -0.99 -0.29 -1.59
C TYR A 12 -0.77 0.27 -0.20
N GLU A 13 -0.27 1.47 -0.11
CA GLU A 13 -0.20 2.20 1.15
C GLU A 13 -1.16 3.38 1.11
N VAL A 14 -1.51 3.92 2.28
CA VAL A 14 -2.31 5.14 2.35
C VAL A 14 -1.42 6.26 2.86
N VAL A 15 -1.41 7.36 2.12
CA VAL A 15 -0.67 8.58 2.46
C VAL A 15 -1.64 9.72 2.73
N GLU A 16 -1.27 10.62 3.64
CA GLU A 16 -1.99 11.83 3.99
C GLU A 16 -0.97 12.96 4.08
N ASN A 17 -1.11 14.01 3.25
CA ASN A 17 -0.14 15.12 3.19
C ASN A 17 1.34 14.65 3.04
N GLY A 18 1.57 13.62 2.21
CA GLY A 18 2.91 13.05 1.99
C GLY A 18 3.45 12.17 3.12
N ARG A 19 2.68 11.93 4.19
CA ARG A 19 3.02 11.00 5.27
C ARG A 19 2.24 9.69 5.14
N ARG A 20 2.93 8.56 5.26
CA ARG A 20 2.29 7.24 5.28
C ARG A 20 1.49 7.05 6.56
N VAL A 21 0.17 6.97 6.45
CA VAL A 21 -0.77 6.73 7.56
C VAL A 21 -1.20 5.26 7.65
N PHE A 22 -1.03 4.49 6.58
CA PHE A 22 -1.29 3.05 6.57
C PHE A 22 -0.19 2.31 5.81
N GLY A 23 0.27 1.19 6.39
CA GLY A 23 1.35 0.39 5.83
C GLY A 23 1.01 -0.29 4.49
N PRO A 24 2.02 -0.79 3.77
CA PRO A 24 1.80 -1.48 2.50
C PRO A 24 0.98 -2.76 2.71
N THR A 25 -0.22 -2.79 2.14
CA THR A 25 -1.11 -3.95 2.08
C THR A 25 -1.11 -4.55 0.67
N PRO A 26 -1.19 -5.88 0.51
CA PRO A 26 -1.35 -6.48 -0.82
C PRO A 26 -2.76 -6.25 -1.42
N TYR A 27 -3.73 -5.74 -0.65
CA TYR A 27 -5.12 -5.59 -1.08
C TYR A 27 -5.50 -4.13 -1.29
N LYS A 28 -5.82 -3.74 -2.53
CA LYS A 28 -6.25 -2.38 -2.88
C LYS A 28 -7.50 -1.96 -2.12
N THR A 29 -8.49 -2.85 -2.00
CA THR A 29 -9.76 -2.60 -1.31
C THR A 29 -9.56 -2.22 0.16
N THR A 30 -8.58 -2.84 0.83
CA THR A 30 -8.22 -2.49 2.21
C THR A 30 -7.64 -1.08 2.29
N ALA A 31 -6.74 -0.72 1.38
CA ALA A 31 -6.18 0.64 1.34
C ALA A 31 -7.26 1.69 1.01
N GLU A 32 -8.16 1.41 0.06
CA GLU A 32 -9.29 2.28 -0.28
C GLU A 32 -10.25 2.47 0.90
N SER A 33 -10.53 1.40 1.66
CA SER A 33 -11.35 1.48 2.88
C SER A 33 -10.71 2.36 3.95
N VAL A 34 -9.37 2.34 4.06
CA VAL A 34 -8.63 3.16 5.02
C VAL A 34 -8.54 4.62 4.56
N ALA A 35 -8.41 4.84 3.25
CA ALA A 35 -8.45 6.17 2.64
C ALA A 35 -9.84 6.81 2.80
N ALA A 36 -10.93 6.07 2.52
CA ALA A 36 -12.30 6.55 2.67
C ALA A 36 -12.68 6.96 4.11
N ARG A 37 -11.93 6.51 5.11
CA ARG A 37 -12.14 6.85 6.53
C ARG A 37 -11.57 8.20 6.95
N GLY A 38 -10.76 8.85 6.14
CA GLY A 38 -10.16 10.15 6.48
C GLY A 38 -10.12 11.10 5.29
N ALA A 39 -10.51 12.35 5.51
CA ALA A 39 -10.41 13.38 4.49
C ALA A 39 -8.93 13.66 4.14
N GLY A 40 -8.60 13.71 2.85
CA GLY A 40 -7.24 13.99 2.37
C GLY A 40 -6.29 12.78 2.38
N ARG A 41 -6.83 11.56 2.50
CA ARG A 41 -6.06 10.32 2.39
C ARG A 41 -6.11 9.76 0.98
N GLU A 42 -4.95 9.32 0.50
CA GLU A 42 -4.78 8.84 -0.87
C GLU A 42 -4.14 7.46 -0.86
N VAL A 43 -4.60 6.58 -1.75
CA VAL A 43 -4.02 5.25 -1.94
C VAL A 43 -2.85 5.38 -2.92
N ARG A 44 -1.67 4.94 -2.50
CA ARG A 44 -0.46 4.91 -3.30
C ARG A 44 -0.03 3.47 -3.57
N GLU A 45 0.20 3.16 -4.83
CA GLU A 45 0.78 1.88 -5.26
C GLU A 45 2.29 1.87 -5.04
N VAL A 46 2.78 0.84 -4.37
CA VAL A 46 4.20 0.63 -4.08
C VAL A 46 4.62 -0.79 -4.41
N THR A 47 5.73 -0.94 -5.11
CA THR A 47 6.28 -2.26 -5.43
C THR A 47 6.97 -2.84 -4.19
N LYS A 48 6.68 -4.09 -3.83
CA LYS A 48 7.46 -4.82 -2.82
C LYS A 48 8.91 -4.93 -3.28
N GLY A 49 9.79 -4.07 -2.76
CA GLY A 49 11.21 -4.01 -3.11
C GLY A 49 11.73 -2.64 -3.56
N ALA A 50 10.89 -1.59 -3.60
CA ALA A 50 11.37 -0.21 -3.70
C ALA A 50 11.89 0.26 -2.33
N SER A 51 13.04 -0.28 -1.93
CA SER A 51 13.87 0.20 -0.83
C SER A 51 15.10 0.89 -1.38
#